data_AF-A0A8T1S3H9-F1
#
_entry.id   AF-A0A8T1S3H9-F1
#
_cell.length_a   1.000
_cell.length_b   1.000
_cell.length_c   1.000
_cell.angle_alpha   90.00
_cell.angle_beta   90.00
_cell.angle_gamma   90.00
#
_symmetry.space_group_name_H-M   'P 1'
#
loop_
_entity.id
_entity.type
_entity.pdbx_description
1 polymer ?
#
loop_
_entity_poly.entity_id
_entity_poly.type
_entity_poly.pdbx_seq_one_letter_code
_entity_poly.pdbx_strand_id
1 'polypeptide(L)' 'MKAFLFALLAAVLCAERVYSLKCFTCNDEPSNWNCIKITDCAENDKYCLTTYTKTGLGEKAEHRITKT' A
#
# COMPACT_ATOMS: atom_id res chain seq x y z
N MET A 1 9.86 -15.09 38.79
CA MET A 1 9.77 -15.73 37.44
C MET A 1 8.40 -15.61 36.80
N LYS A 2 7.30 -16.07 37.42
CA LYS A 2 5.95 -16.00 36.81
C LYS A 2 5.46 -14.57 36.53
N ALA A 3 5.64 -13.64 37.48
CA ALA A 3 5.24 -12.24 37.30
C ALA A 3 5.95 -11.55 36.10
N PHE A 4 7.22 -11.87 35.89
CA PHE A 4 7.99 -11.36 34.74
C PHE A 4 7.47 -11.89 33.41
N LEU A 5 7.06 -13.18 33.37
CA LEU A 5 6.42 -13.78 32.19
C LEU A 5 5.07 -13.12 31.88
N PHE A 6 4.26 -12.83 32.91
CA PHE A 6 2.99 -12.11 32.71
C PHE A 6 3.20 -10.66 32.24
N ALA A 7 4.22 -9.97 32.76
CA ALA A 7 4.58 -8.62 32.31
C ALA A 7 5.04 -8.62 30.84
N LEU A 8 5.86 -9.60 30.44
CA LEU A 8 6.26 -9.79 29.05
C LEU A 8 5.08 -10.07 28.12
N LEU A 9 4.15 -10.94 28.54
CA LEU A 9 2.96 -11.27 27.76
C LEU A 9 2.06 -10.04 27.57
N ALA A 10 1.86 -9.24 28.64
CA ALA A 10 1.11 -8.00 28.56
C ALA A 10 1.77 -6.97 27.63
N ALA A 11 3.10 -6.82 27.68
CA ALA A 11 3.83 -5.91 26.80
C ALA A 11 3.69 -6.29 25.31
N VAL A 12 3.72 -7.59 24.98
CA VAL A 12 3.52 -8.07 23.60
C VAL A 12 2.09 -7.88 23.13
N LEU A 13 1.09 -8.06 24.00
CA LEU A 13 -0.33 -7.85 23.68
C LEU A 13 -0.69 -6.38 23.50
N CYS A 14 -0.02 -5.48 24.25
CA CYS A 14 -0.22 -4.03 24.14
C CYS A 14 0.64 -3.38 23.05
N ALA A 15 1.59 -4.11 22.45
CA ALA A 15 2.35 -3.62 21.32
C ALA A 15 1.46 -3.59 20.08
N GLU A 16 1.09 -2.39 19.62
CA GLU A 16 0.45 -2.23 18.32
C GLU A 16 1.40 -2.76 17.25
N ARG A 17 0.94 -3.76 16.50
CA ARG A 17 1.64 -4.19 15.29
C ARG A 17 1.31 -3.20 14.17
N VAL A 18 2.10 -2.15 14.05
CA VAL A 18 2.09 -1.30 12.86
C VAL A 18 2.80 -2.08 11.76
N TYR A 19 2.04 -2.93 11.06
CA TYR A 19 2.48 -3.39 9.75
C TYR A 19 2.41 -2.18 8.82
N SER A 20 3.57 -1.67 8.40
CA SER A 20 3.60 -0.68 7.34
C SER A 20 2.97 -1.32 6.11
N LEU A 21 1.85 -0.75 5.67
CA LEU A 21 1.19 -1.17 4.44
C LEU A 21 2.21 -1.04 3.31
N LYS A 22 2.28 -2.02 2.42
CA LYS A 22 3.10 -1.92 1.20
C LYS A 22 2.18 -1.89 0.00
N CYS A 23 2.44 -0.93 -0.89
CA CYS A 23 1.63 -0.67 -2.06
C CYS A 23 2.50 -0.72 -3.33
N PHE A 24 1.87 -1.05 -4.46
CA PHE A 24 2.49 -0.81 -5.75
C PHE A 24 2.46 0.69 -6.05
N THR A 25 3.54 1.26 -6.57
CA THR A 25 3.60 2.69 -6.92
C THR A 25 4.05 2.94 -8.35
N CYS A 26 3.38 3.89 -8.98
CA CYS A 26 3.71 4.43 -10.30
C CYS A 26 2.89 5.70 -10.54
N ASN A 27 3.35 6.52 -11.48
CA ASN A 27 2.67 7.75 -11.87
C ASN A 27 2.49 7.79 -13.38
N ASP A 28 1.25 7.92 -13.83
CA ASP A 28 0.88 8.12 -15.24
C ASP A 28 1.43 7.06 -16.24
N GLU A 29 1.42 5.79 -15.83
CA GLU A 29 1.95 4.69 -16.65
C GLU A 29 0.89 4.07 -17.58
N PRO A 30 1.23 3.63 -18.80
CA PRO A 30 0.28 3.02 -19.73
C PRO A 30 -0.05 1.56 -19.40
N SER A 31 0.65 0.92 -18.46
CA SER A 31 0.54 -0.51 -18.18
C SER A 31 0.80 -0.86 -16.73
N ASN A 32 0.06 -1.84 -16.21
CA ASN A 32 0.29 -2.40 -14.88
C ASN A 32 1.70 -2.99 -14.70
N TRP A 33 2.33 -3.45 -15.78
CA TRP A 33 3.70 -3.96 -15.74
C TRP A 33 4.73 -2.90 -15.36
N ASN A 34 4.45 -1.63 -15.64
CA ASN A 34 5.30 -0.51 -15.23
C ASN A 34 5.02 -0.09 -13.77
N CYS A 35 3.98 -0.65 -13.15
CA CYS A 35 3.54 -0.36 -11.80
C CYS A 35 3.80 -1.51 -10.82
N ILE A 36 4.90 -2.24 -11.00
CA ILE A 36 5.28 -3.38 -10.14
C ILE A 36 6.25 -3.00 -9.01
N LYS A 37 6.67 -1.73 -8.94
CA LYS A 37 7.51 -1.23 -7.85
C LYS A 37 6.69 -1.26 -6.56
N ILE A 38 7.21 -1.93 -5.53
CA ILE A 38 6.60 -1.96 -4.20
C ILE A 38 7.28 -0.90 -3.32
N THR A 39 6.49 -0.14 -2.58
CA THR A 39 6.96 0.86 -1.60
C THR A 39 6.18 0.76 -0.30
N ASP A 40 6.84 1.14 0.80
CA ASP A 40 6.18 1.34 2.09
C ASP A 40 5.24 2.56 1.99
N CYS A 41 3.99 2.38 2.38
CA CYS A 41 2.99 3.45 2.48
C CYS A 41 3.19 4.23 3.81
N ALA A 42 2.60 5.41 3.95
CA ALA A 42 2.71 6.20 5.18
C ALA A 42 2.06 5.47 6.37
N GLU A 43 2.50 5.76 7.59
CA GLU A 43 2.00 5.07 8.81
C GLU A 43 0.48 5.12 8.97
N ASN A 44 -0.15 6.20 8.48
CA ASN A 44 -1.58 6.42 8.59
C ASN A 44 -2.37 5.96 7.35
N ASP A 45 -1.70 5.47 6.31
CA ASP A 45 -2.37 4.94 5.12
C ASP A 45 -3.05 3.61 5.42
N LYS A 46 -4.32 3.50 5.04
CA LYS A 46 -5.16 2.32 5.34
C LYS A 46 -5.44 1.46 4.12
N TYR A 47 -5.17 1.96 2.93
CA TYR A 47 -5.44 1.30 1.66
C TYR A 47 -4.53 1.84 0.57
N CYS A 48 -4.27 1.00 -0.43
CA CYS A 48 -3.61 1.40 -1.67
C CYS A 48 -4.66 2.00 -2.61
N LEU A 49 -4.32 3.09 -3.28
CA LEU A 49 -5.18 3.73 -4.27
C LEU A 49 -4.65 3.44 -5.68
N THR A 50 -5.57 3.14 -6.60
CA THR A 50 -5.27 3.06 -8.03
C THR A 50 -6.23 3.96 -8.78
N THR A 51 -5.68 4.90 -9.52
CA THR A 51 -6.43 5.77 -10.43
C THR A 51 -6.20 5.31 -11.86
N TYR A 52 -7.30 5.13 -12.59
CA TYR A 52 -7.28 4.79 -14.00
C TYR A 52 -7.94 5.92 -14.78
N THR A 53 -7.18 6.56 -15.66
CA THR A 53 -7.68 7.63 -16.51
C THR A 53 -7.78 7.13 -17.94
N LYS A 54 -8.93 7.36 -18.56
CA LYS A 54 -9.15 7.14 -19.99
C LYS A 54 -9.34 8.49 -20.67
N THR A 55 -8.55 8.78 -21.69
CA THR A 55 -8.71 9.96 -22.55
C THR A 55 -9.01 9.51 -23.98
N GLY A 56 -9.77 10.29 -24.74
CA GLY A 56 -10.16 9.94 -26.10
C GLY A 56 -11.32 8.94 -26.21
N LEU A 57 -11.69 8.60 -27.45
CA LEU A 57 -12.81 7.71 -27.77
C LEU A 57 -12.38 6.63 -28.78
N GLY A 58 -13.06 5.48 -28.73
CA GLY A 58 -12.83 4.36 -29.64
C GLY A 58 -11.42 3.77 -29.51
N GLU A 59 -10.84 3.36 -30.64
CA GLU A 59 -9.50 2.75 -30.72
C GLU A 59 -8.36 3.72 -30.41
N LYS A 60 -8.62 5.03 -30.43
CA LYS A 60 -7.64 6.08 -30.06
C LYS A 60 -7.68 6.40 -28.57
N ALA A 61 -8.44 5.65 -27.77
CA ALA A 61 -8.49 5.90 -26.35
C ALA A 61 -7.14 5.54 -25.70
N GLU A 62 -6.59 6.48 -24.95
CA GLU A 62 -5.39 6.25 -24.15
C GLU A 62 -5.78 5.95 -22.71
N HIS A 63 -4.98 5.11 -22.08
CA HIS A 63 -5.16 4.69 -20.71
C HIS A 63 -3.91 5.00 -19.91
N ARG A 64 -4.12 5.53 -18.71
CA ARG A 64 -3.07 5.91 -17.77
C ARG A 64 -3.40 5.39 -16.38
N ILE A 65 -2.39 4.91 -15.69
CA ILE A 65 -2.49 4.27 -14.39
C ILE A 65 -1.58 5.00 -13.42
N THR A 66 -2.13 5.39 -12.28
CA THR A 66 -1.37 5.90 -11.14
C THR A 66 -1.70 5.04 -9.94
N LYS A 67 -0.68 4.57 -9.22
CA LYS A 67 -0.83 3.82 -7.96
C LYS A 67 -0.07 4.52 -6.86
N THR A 68 -0.73 4.72 -5.73
CA THR A 68 -0.21 5.38 -4.52
C THR A 68 -0.57 4.59 -3.30
#